data_AF-A0A7K5WJF7-F1
#
_entry.id   AF-A0A7K5WJF7-F1
#
_cell.length_a   1.000
_cell.length_b   1.000
_cell.length_c   1.000
_cell.angle_alpha   90.00
_cell.angle_beta   90.00
_cell.angle_gamma   90.00
#
_symmetry.space_group_name_H-M   'P 1'
#
loop_
_entity.id
_entity.type
_entity.pdbx_description
1 polymer ?
#
loop_
_entity_poly.entity_id
_entity_poly.type
_entity_poly.pdbx_seq_one_letter_code
_entity_poly.pdbx_strand_id
1 'polypeptide(L)'
;MLAALAAAWSLLAAAFLAALLLLRRGPAPRPGGVGLVISGLFQDLIRYGKTKRGCGQLPGWLRLLQVPKRWFTHFYVVSVLWNGFLLICLFQAEFLGESLPSWIQDMHHALGRDSQSKDMGNEHFSALLVLLLLWLHSCRRLAECLWTSVFSSGVIHIVQYCFGLGYYIAVGSTVLCQVPTNVRNGKKLSVQICWYHIIGVMMYIWASLHQHRCLAILADLRKSRSGKVVSLSHSVPFGDWFESVSCPHYFAELLIYVSMAITLGIHNATWWCVVMYVLFNQALAAVLCHEFYQKNFSSYPKHRKAFIPLV
;
A
#
# COMPACT_ATOMS: atom_id res chain seq x y z
N MET A 1 -0.42 -16.12 -18.38
CA MET A 1 -1.24 -15.90 -17.16
C MET A 1 -0.74 -14.74 -16.27
N LEU A 2 0.15 -13.83 -16.75
CA LEU A 2 0.26 -12.44 -16.21
C LEU A 2 -1.12 -11.77 -16.13
N ALA A 3 -2.00 -12.10 -17.08
CA ALA A 3 -3.40 -11.74 -17.09
C ALA A 3 -4.17 -12.16 -15.82
N ALA A 4 -3.81 -13.27 -15.14
CA ALA A 4 -4.49 -13.67 -13.91
C ALA A 4 -4.05 -12.85 -12.70
N LEU A 5 -2.74 -12.55 -12.56
CA LEU A 5 -2.27 -11.60 -11.55
C LEU A 5 -2.85 -10.20 -11.80
N ALA A 6 -2.78 -9.74 -13.05
CA ALA A 6 -3.41 -8.48 -13.47
C ALA A 6 -4.92 -8.49 -13.21
N ALA A 7 -5.62 -9.60 -13.48
CA ALA A 7 -7.05 -9.74 -13.21
C ALA A 7 -7.35 -9.75 -11.71
N ALA A 8 -6.55 -10.43 -10.89
CA ALA A 8 -6.70 -10.43 -9.43
C ALA A 8 -6.53 -9.01 -8.87
N TRP A 9 -5.48 -8.30 -9.27
CA TRP A 9 -5.26 -6.90 -8.89
C TRP A 9 -6.37 -5.98 -9.41
N SER A 10 -6.85 -6.21 -10.64
CA SER A 10 -7.95 -5.43 -11.23
C SER A 10 -9.27 -5.69 -10.52
N LEU A 11 -9.55 -6.93 -10.13
CA LEU A 11 -10.73 -7.30 -9.36
C LEU A 11 -10.70 -6.63 -7.98
N LEU A 12 -9.55 -6.63 -7.32
CA LEU A 12 -9.35 -5.91 -6.07
C LEU A 12 -9.56 -4.40 -6.27
N ALA A 13 -8.96 -3.80 -7.30
CA ALA A 13 -9.14 -2.40 -7.64
C ALA A 13 -10.62 -2.06 -7.86
N ALA A 14 -11.34 -2.87 -8.65
CA ALA A 14 -12.76 -2.72 -8.91
C ALA A 14 -13.60 -2.83 -7.63
N ALA A 15 -13.27 -3.76 -6.73
CA ALA A 15 -13.96 -3.90 -5.45
C ALA A 15 -13.82 -2.66 -4.56
N PHE A 16 -12.61 -2.08 -4.48
CA PHE A 16 -12.38 -0.84 -3.73
C PHE A 16 -13.02 0.38 -4.40
N LEU A 17 -13.03 0.45 -5.73
CA LEU A 17 -13.76 1.49 -6.47
C LEU A 17 -15.27 1.39 -6.22
N ALA A 18 -15.84 0.18 -6.32
CA ALA A 18 -17.25 -0.04 -6.01
C ALA A 18 -17.57 0.37 -4.57
N ALA A 19 -16.70 0.04 -3.61
CA ALA A 19 -16.87 0.46 -2.22
C ALA A 19 -16.83 1.99 -2.05
N LEU A 20 -15.94 2.68 -2.75
CA LEU A 20 -15.85 4.15 -2.77
C LEU A 20 -17.10 4.79 -3.38
N LEU A 21 -17.60 4.26 -4.50
CA LEU A 21 -18.82 4.75 -5.13
C LEU A 21 -20.05 4.53 -4.25
N LEU A 22 -20.14 3.38 -3.59
CA LEU A 22 -21.20 3.07 -2.62
C LEU A 22 -21.15 4.02 -1.43
N LEU A 23 -19.96 4.33 -0.91
CA LEU A 23 -19.79 5.30 0.17
C LEU A 23 -20.31 6.70 -0.23
N ARG A 24 -20.00 7.15 -1.46
CA ARG A 24 -20.41 8.47 -1.96
C ARG A 24 -21.90 8.58 -2.29
N ARG A 25 -22.58 7.48 -2.61
CA ARG A 25 -24.03 7.49 -2.90
C ARG A 25 -24.91 7.82 -1.69
N GLY A 26 -24.34 7.91 -0.48
CA GLY A 26 -25.10 8.11 0.75
C GLY A 26 -25.92 6.86 1.14
N PRO A 27 -26.51 6.83 2.34
CA PRO A 27 -27.35 5.69 2.73
C PRO A 27 -28.56 5.59 1.80
N ALA A 28 -28.71 4.44 1.13
CA ALA A 28 -29.91 4.14 0.36
C ALA A 28 -31.16 4.27 1.27
N PRO A 29 -32.28 4.83 0.79
CA PRO A 29 -33.49 4.94 1.59
C PRO A 29 -34.05 3.52 1.85
N ARG A 30 -33.83 3.01 3.06
CA ARG A 30 -34.36 1.77 3.68
C ARG A 30 -34.18 0.45 2.89
N PRO A 31 -33.55 -0.55 3.54
CA PRO A 31 -34.18 -1.87 3.55
C PRO A 31 -34.19 -2.49 4.96
N GLY A 32 -35.30 -3.14 5.33
CA GLY A 32 -35.44 -3.84 6.61
C GLY A 32 -34.40 -4.95 6.83
N GLY A 33 -34.14 -5.26 8.10
CA GLY A 33 -33.43 -6.44 8.61
C GLY A 33 -32.04 -6.69 8.01
N VAL A 34 -31.99 -7.48 6.92
CA VAL A 34 -30.76 -8.04 6.34
C VAL A 34 -29.88 -6.98 5.65
N GLY A 35 -30.49 -6.01 4.97
CA GLY A 35 -29.75 -4.93 4.30
C GLY A 35 -28.99 -4.02 5.27
N LEU A 36 -29.56 -3.81 6.46
CA LEU A 36 -28.93 -3.06 7.56
C LEU A 36 -27.71 -3.81 8.11
N VAL A 37 -27.80 -5.14 8.26
CA VAL A 37 -26.70 -5.98 8.74
C VAL A 37 -25.55 -5.99 7.74
N ILE A 38 -25.83 -6.17 6.45
CA ILE A 38 -24.81 -6.14 5.39
C ILE A 38 -24.14 -4.76 5.32
N SER A 39 -24.93 -3.68 5.39
CA SER A 39 -24.40 -2.31 5.44
C SER A 39 -23.52 -2.09 6.69
N GLY A 40 -23.92 -2.61 7.85
CA GLY A 40 -23.15 -2.56 9.08
C GLY A 40 -21.81 -3.31 8.99
N LEU A 41 -21.83 -4.53 8.44
CA LEU A 41 -20.62 -5.33 8.21
C LEU A 41 -19.68 -4.68 7.20
N PHE A 42 -20.21 -4.12 6.12
CA PHE A 42 -19.45 -3.38 5.11
C PHE A 42 -18.80 -2.13 5.71
N GLN A 43 -19.54 -1.35 6.50
CA GLN A 43 -19.01 -0.18 7.20
C GLN A 43 -17.94 -0.57 8.24
N ASP A 44 -18.11 -1.69 8.94
CA ASP A 44 -17.10 -2.20 9.89
C ASP A 44 -15.85 -2.73 9.18
N LEU A 45 -16.01 -3.35 8.00
CA LEU A 45 -14.92 -3.87 7.17
C LEU A 45 -14.12 -2.77 6.49
N ILE A 46 -14.66 -1.57 6.29
CA ILE A 46 -13.97 -0.47 5.63
C ILE A 46 -13.39 0.53 6.63
N ARG A 47 -14.07 0.78 7.75
CA ARG A 47 -13.62 1.76 8.76
C ARG A 47 -12.65 1.12 9.74
N TYR A 48 -11.53 1.79 10.01
CA TYR A 48 -10.55 1.35 11.00
C TYR A 48 -9.94 2.54 11.74
N GLY A 49 -9.39 2.29 12.94
CA GLY A 49 -8.81 3.35 13.76
C GLY A 49 -9.80 4.47 14.07
N LYS A 50 -9.50 5.71 13.63
CA LYS A 50 -10.29 6.90 13.97
C LYS A 50 -11.64 6.99 13.26
N THR A 51 -11.81 6.26 12.16
CA THR A 51 -13.06 6.29 11.38
C THR A 51 -14.10 5.29 11.89
N LYS A 52 -13.72 4.38 12.79
CA LYS A 52 -14.60 3.40 13.45
C LYS A 52 -15.28 4.06 14.66
N ARG A 53 -16.62 3.98 14.73
CA ARG A 53 -17.40 4.52 15.88
C ARG A 53 -16.99 3.80 17.16
N GLY A 54 -17.02 4.53 18.28
CA GLY A 54 -16.58 4.05 19.60
C GLY A 54 -17.13 2.66 19.93
N CYS A 55 -16.27 1.82 20.51
CA CYS A 55 -16.44 0.39 20.80
C CYS A 55 -17.71 0.00 21.60
N GLY A 56 -18.50 0.98 22.08
CA GLY A 56 -19.69 0.77 22.90
C GLY A 56 -20.95 0.31 22.17
N GLN A 57 -21.01 0.36 20.82
CA GLN A 57 -22.24 0.06 20.07
C GLN A 57 -22.21 -1.23 19.24
N LEU A 58 -21.12 -2.01 19.22
CA LEU A 58 -21.06 -3.28 18.48
C LEU A 58 -21.39 -4.51 19.36
N PRO A 59 -22.12 -5.51 18.81
CA PRO A 59 -22.31 -6.81 19.44
C PRO A 59 -20.99 -7.46 19.91
N GLY A 60 -21.02 -8.20 21.03
CA GLY A 60 -19.81 -8.78 21.65
C GLY A 60 -18.98 -9.68 20.73
N TRP A 61 -19.62 -10.43 19.83
CA TRP A 61 -18.93 -11.29 18.86
C TRP A 61 -18.12 -10.50 17.81
N LEU A 62 -18.56 -9.29 17.43
CA LEU A 62 -17.79 -8.41 16.53
C LEU A 62 -16.56 -7.78 17.21
N ARG A 63 -16.47 -7.82 18.54
CA ARG A 63 -15.28 -7.39 19.29
C ARG A 63 -14.20 -8.47 19.30
N LEU A 64 -14.57 -9.75 19.24
CA LEU A 64 -13.62 -10.86 19.10
C LEU A 64 -12.90 -10.85 17.74
N LEU A 65 -13.50 -10.24 16.72
CA LEU A 65 -12.93 -10.09 15.38
C LEU A 65 -12.05 -8.84 15.21
N GLN A 66 -11.72 -8.14 16.30
CA GLN A 66 -10.95 -6.91 16.27
C GLN A 66 -9.54 -7.11 16.81
N VAL A 67 -8.55 -6.65 16.04
CA VAL A 67 -7.15 -6.67 16.42
C VAL A 67 -6.63 -5.26 16.72
N PRO A 68 -5.66 -5.10 17.64
CA PRO A 68 -5.08 -3.81 17.96
C PRO A 68 -4.42 -3.14 16.76
N LYS A 69 -4.64 -1.84 16.56
CA LYS A 69 -4.02 -1.08 15.46
C LYS A 69 -2.49 -1.13 15.46
N ARG A 70 -1.86 -1.24 16.62
CA ARG A 70 -0.40 -1.43 16.77
C ARG A 70 0.16 -2.65 16.01
N TRP A 71 -0.69 -3.61 15.65
CA TRP A 71 -0.28 -4.75 14.82
C TRP A 71 0.00 -4.39 13.35
N PHE A 72 -0.20 -3.13 12.94
CA PHE A 72 0.35 -2.63 11.67
C PHE A 72 1.85 -2.90 11.53
N THR A 73 2.61 -2.93 12.64
CA THR A 73 4.03 -3.30 12.65
C THR A 73 4.26 -4.70 12.07
N HIS A 74 3.36 -5.66 12.31
CA HIS A 74 3.50 -7.03 11.80
C HIS A 74 3.48 -7.07 10.28
N PHE A 75 2.65 -6.24 9.64
CA PHE A 75 2.61 -6.18 8.18
C PHE A 75 3.96 -5.80 7.60
N TYR A 76 4.62 -4.80 8.20
CA TYR A 76 5.92 -4.35 7.75
C TYR A 76 7.05 -5.32 8.11
N VAL A 77 6.97 -6.02 9.24
CA VAL A 77 7.90 -7.12 9.55
C VAL A 77 7.81 -8.22 8.49
N VAL A 78 6.60 -8.69 8.17
CA VAL A 78 6.39 -9.69 7.11
C VAL A 78 6.89 -9.16 5.77
N SER A 79 6.60 -7.90 5.44
CA SER A 79 7.06 -7.28 4.19
C SER A 79 8.59 -7.25 4.09
N VAL A 80 9.29 -6.81 5.15
CA VAL A 80 10.75 -6.73 5.17
C VAL A 80 11.38 -8.11 5.03
N LEU A 81 10.87 -9.11 5.75
CA LEU A 81 11.39 -10.47 5.71
C LEU A 81 11.13 -11.12 4.35
N TRP A 82 9.89 -11.09 3.87
CA TRP A 82 9.49 -11.73 2.62
C TRP A 82 10.15 -11.06 1.40
N ASN A 83 10.01 -9.74 1.27
CA ASN A 83 10.57 -9.03 0.11
C ASN A 83 12.10 -8.97 0.15
N GLY A 84 12.70 -9.01 1.34
CA GLY A 84 14.15 -9.13 1.50
C GLY A 84 14.64 -10.51 1.05
N PHE A 85 13.92 -11.57 1.40
CA PHE A 85 14.19 -12.92 0.91
C PHE A 85 14.07 -13.00 -0.62
N LEU A 86 12.99 -12.48 -1.22
CA LEU A 86 12.84 -12.44 -2.68
C LEU A 86 13.96 -11.64 -3.36
N LEU A 87 14.37 -10.52 -2.76
CA LEU A 87 15.46 -9.68 -3.26
C LEU A 87 16.79 -10.44 -3.27
N ILE A 88 17.09 -11.18 -2.19
CA ILE A 88 18.28 -12.03 -2.10
C ILE A 88 18.22 -13.12 -3.17
N CYS A 89 17.11 -13.83 -3.31
CA CYS A 89 16.97 -14.88 -4.33
C CYS A 89 17.17 -14.34 -5.75
N LEU A 90 16.57 -13.18 -6.07
CA LEU A 90 16.75 -12.57 -7.39
C LEU A 90 18.20 -12.11 -7.58
N PHE A 91 18.82 -11.49 -6.57
CA PHE A 91 20.22 -11.09 -6.63
C PHE A 91 21.17 -12.28 -6.85
N GLN A 92 20.95 -13.39 -6.13
CA GLN A 92 21.74 -14.61 -6.30
C GLN A 92 21.57 -15.20 -7.70
N ALA A 93 20.35 -15.19 -8.23
CA ALA A 93 20.09 -15.65 -9.59
C ALA A 93 20.81 -14.78 -10.63
N GLU A 94 20.71 -13.46 -10.51
CA GLU A 94 21.31 -12.51 -11.47
C GLU A 94 22.84 -12.47 -11.43
N PHE A 95 23.44 -12.48 -10.24
CA PHE A 95 24.88 -12.20 -10.08
C PHE A 95 25.72 -13.43 -9.78
N LEU A 96 25.16 -14.45 -9.11
CA LEU A 96 25.88 -15.67 -8.75
C LEU A 96 25.56 -16.83 -9.69
N GLY A 97 24.58 -16.67 -10.60
CA GLY A 97 24.17 -17.70 -11.54
C GLY A 97 23.47 -18.89 -10.87
N GLU A 98 22.98 -18.70 -9.63
CA GLU A 98 22.20 -19.72 -8.94
C GLU A 98 20.79 -19.84 -9.53
N SER A 99 20.18 -21.01 -9.41
CA SER A 99 18.80 -21.19 -9.82
C SER A 99 17.85 -20.58 -8.79
N LEU A 100 16.80 -19.90 -9.25
CA LEU A 100 15.69 -19.51 -8.38
C LEU A 100 15.11 -20.75 -7.67
N PRO A 101 14.62 -20.63 -6.42
CA PRO A 101 13.96 -21.73 -5.72
C PRO A 101 12.91 -22.43 -6.58
N SER A 102 12.80 -23.76 -6.48
CA SER A 102 11.93 -24.59 -7.33
C SER A 102 10.49 -24.10 -7.36
N TRP A 103 9.92 -23.73 -6.21
CA TRP A 103 8.56 -23.21 -6.12
C TRP A 103 8.36 -21.88 -6.89
N ILE A 104 9.40 -21.06 -7.04
CA ILE A 104 9.34 -19.83 -7.87
C ILE A 104 9.34 -20.20 -9.35
N GLN A 105 10.15 -21.20 -9.73
CA GLN A 105 10.18 -21.70 -11.10
C GLN A 105 8.85 -22.36 -11.47
N ASP A 106 8.28 -23.17 -10.57
CA ASP A 106 6.96 -23.79 -10.72
C ASP A 106 5.87 -22.73 -10.84
N MET A 107 5.95 -21.66 -10.02
CA MET A 107 5.08 -20.51 -10.12
C MET A 107 5.22 -19.84 -11.50
N HIS A 108 6.45 -19.55 -11.96
CA HIS A 108 6.68 -18.92 -13.25
C HIS A 108 6.21 -19.80 -14.43
N HIS A 109 6.39 -21.12 -14.34
CA HIS A 109 5.93 -22.11 -15.31
C HIS A 109 4.39 -22.18 -15.35
N ALA A 110 3.74 -22.21 -14.18
CA ALA A 110 2.28 -22.11 -14.08
C ALA A 110 1.75 -20.77 -14.61
N LEU A 111 2.53 -19.69 -14.48
CA LEU A 111 2.19 -18.36 -14.98
C LEU A 111 2.35 -18.20 -16.51
N GLY A 112 2.93 -19.19 -17.19
CA GLY A 112 2.95 -19.30 -18.65
C GLY A 112 3.65 -18.13 -19.36
N ARG A 113 4.73 -17.59 -18.77
CA ARG A 113 5.58 -16.62 -19.49
C ARG A 113 6.52 -17.40 -20.39
N ASP A 114 6.01 -17.75 -21.57
CA ASP A 114 6.83 -18.29 -22.64
C ASP A 114 7.84 -17.25 -23.13
N SER A 115 9.00 -17.76 -23.50
CA SER A 115 10.23 -17.03 -23.75
C SER A 115 10.16 -16.20 -25.04
N GLN A 116 9.50 -15.04 -25.02
CA GLN A 116 9.55 -14.10 -26.14
C GLN A 116 9.58 -12.63 -25.68
N SER A 117 10.75 -12.13 -25.30
CA SER A 117 11.09 -10.72 -25.55
C SER A 117 12.59 -10.58 -25.82
N LYS A 118 12.96 -9.75 -26.80
CA LYS A 118 14.34 -9.49 -27.21
C LYS A 118 15.10 -8.56 -26.22
N ASP A 119 14.48 -8.15 -25.12
CA ASP A 119 15.01 -7.15 -24.17
C ASP A 119 15.07 -7.65 -22.71
N MET A 120 15.47 -8.92 -22.53
CA MET A 120 15.53 -9.56 -21.20
C MET A 120 16.37 -8.75 -20.19
N GLY A 121 17.55 -8.25 -20.56
CA GLY A 121 18.48 -7.63 -19.62
C GLY A 121 17.93 -6.41 -18.87
N ASN A 122 17.10 -5.59 -19.54
CA ASN A 122 16.46 -4.43 -18.94
C ASN A 122 15.33 -4.83 -17.96
N GLU A 123 14.58 -5.88 -18.28
CA GLU A 123 13.47 -6.38 -17.44
C GLU A 123 13.99 -6.91 -16.09
N HIS A 124 15.08 -7.69 -16.12
CA HIS A 124 15.72 -8.25 -14.92
C HIS A 124 16.24 -7.14 -13.98
N PHE A 125 16.97 -6.16 -14.52
CA PHE A 125 17.47 -5.03 -13.73
C PHE A 125 16.35 -4.15 -13.18
N SER A 126 15.31 -3.86 -13.99
CA SER A 126 14.14 -3.11 -13.57
C SER A 126 13.43 -3.78 -12.39
N ALA A 127 13.22 -5.09 -12.45
CA ALA A 127 12.58 -5.86 -11.40
C ALA A 127 13.43 -5.92 -10.12
N LEU A 128 14.74 -6.13 -10.24
CA LEU A 128 15.67 -6.05 -9.11
C LEU A 128 15.60 -4.69 -8.43
N LEU A 129 15.63 -3.61 -9.22
CA LEU A 129 15.56 -2.24 -8.71
C LEU A 129 14.21 -1.98 -8.03
N VAL A 130 13.08 -2.37 -8.61
CA VAL A 130 11.76 -2.23 -7.96
C VAL A 130 11.65 -3.05 -6.69
N LEU A 131 12.18 -4.27 -6.66
CA LEU A 131 12.17 -5.11 -5.47
C LEU A 131 13.03 -4.51 -4.35
N LEU A 132 14.17 -3.89 -4.70
CA LEU A 132 14.98 -3.10 -3.79
C LEU A 132 14.21 -1.88 -3.26
N LEU A 133 13.57 -1.09 -4.14
CA LEU A 133 12.77 0.06 -3.72
C LEU A 133 11.61 -0.35 -2.80
N LEU A 134 10.93 -1.45 -3.10
CA LEU A 134 9.85 -2.02 -2.28
C LEU A 134 10.37 -2.48 -0.91
N TRP A 135 11.54 -3.11 -0.87
CA TRP A 135 12.17 -3.52 0.38
C TRP A 135 12.60 -2.33 1.24
N LEU A 136 13.24 -1.32 0.64
CA LEU A 136 13.61 -0.07 1.31
C LEU A 136 12.38 0.68 1.83
N HIS A 137 11.31 0.72 1.03
CA HIS A 137 10.03 1.28 1.45
C HIS A 137 9.51 0.54 2.70
N SER A 138 9.53 -0.79 2.68
CA SER A 138 9.08 -1.62 3.81
C SER A 138 9.93 -1.39 5.06
N CYS A 139 11.25 -1.29 4.93
CA CYS A 139 12.16 -0.99 6.03
C CYS A 139 11.86 0.37 6.65
N ARG A 140 11.67 1.41 5.81
CA ARG A 140 11.30 2.75 6.28
C ARG A 140 9.95 2.74 7.01
N ARG A 141 8.94 2.08 6.45
CA ARG A 141 7.62 1.99 7.09
C ARG A 141 7.66 1.22 8.42
N LEU A 142 8.49 0.17 8.51
CA LEU A 142 8.76 -0.54 9.76
C LEU A 142 9.43 0.38 10.79
N ALA A 143 10.48 1.09 10.39
CA ALA A 143 11.19 2.06 11.21
C ALA A 143 10.24 3.15 11.74
N GLU A 144 9.38 3.70 10.88
CA GLU A 144 8.36 4.69 11.26
C GLU A 144 7.32 4.11 12.23
N CYS A 145 6.99 2.82 12.13
CA CYS A 145 6.09 2.17 13.10
C CYS A 145 6.76 2.01 14.47
N LEU A 146 8.05 1.67 14.49
CA LEU A 146 8.80 1.42 15.72
C LEU A 146 9.19 2.71 16.46
N TRP A 147 9.60 3.74 15.73
CA TRP A 147 10.23 4.93 16.31
C TRP A 147 9.40 6.22 16.16
N THR A 148 8.64 6.37 15.08
CA THR A 148 7.91 7.61 14.81
C THR A 148 6.48 7.55 15.34
N SER A 149 5.78 6.46 15.08
CA SER A 149 4.32 6.34 15.20
C SER A 149 3.84 6.29 16.65
N VAL A 150 2.83 7.11 16.96
CA VAL A 150 2.10 7.03 18.23
C VAL A 150 0.78 6.33 18.00
N PHE A 151 0.69 5.05 18.36
CA PHE A 151 -0.53 4.25 18.22
C PHE A 151 -1.51 4.56 19.36
N SER A 152 -2.77 4.83 19.01
CA SER A 152 -3.88 4.91 19.97
C SER A 152 -4.54 3.54 20.16
N SER A 153 -5.54 3.44 21.04
CA SER A 153 -6.40 2.27 21.25
C SER A 153 -7.32 1.91 20.07
N GLY A 154 -6.98 2.36 18.87
CA GLY A 154 -7.72 2.01 17.65
C GLY A 154 -7.62 0.52 17.33
N VAL A 155 -8.60 0.03 16.58
CA VAL A 155 -8.71 -1.38 16.19
C VAL A 155 -8.88 -1.52 14.67
N ILE A 156 -8.55 -2.70 14.18
CA ILE A 156 -8.64 -3.14 12.78
C ILE A 156 -9.45 -4.45 12.78
N HIS A 157 -10.21 -4.72 11.73
CA HIS A 157 -10.93 -5.99 11.60
C HIS A 157 -9.97 -7.14 11.22
N ILE A 158 -10.18 -8.35 11.71
CA ILE A 158 -9.28 -9.50 11.44
C ILE A 158 -9.15 -9.81 9.95
N VAL A 159 -10.24 -9.66 9.18
CA VAL A 159 -10.21 -9.83 7.72
C VAL A 159 -9.28 -8.80 7.05
N GLN A 160 -9.33 -7.53 7.48
CA GLN A 160 -8.40 -6.52 7.00
C GLN A 160 -6.95 -6.85 7.40
N TYR A 161 -6.76 -7.43 8.59
CA TYR A 161 -5.46 -7.85 9.07
C TYR A 161 -4.85 -8.98 8.24
N CYS A 162 -5.60 -10.05 8.00
CA CYS A 162 -5.19 -11.15 7.12
C CYS A 162 -4.94 -10.66 5.69
N PHE A 163 -5.82 -9.80 5.17
CA PHE A 163 -5.67 -9.19 3.86
C PHE A 163 -4.39 -8.34 3.77
N GLY A 164 -4.08 -7.55 4.79
CA GLY A 164 -2.86 -6.75 4.85
C GLY A 164 -1.58 -7.59 4.84
N LEU A 165 -1.57 -8.72 5.57
CA LEU A 165 -0.45 -9.67 5.51
C LEU A 165 -0.29 -10.29 4.11
N GLY A 166 -1.40 -10.78 3.54
CA GLY A 166 -1.40 -11.35 2.19
C GLY A 166 -0.96 -10.35 1.13
N TYR A 167 -1.34 -9.08 1.27
CA TYR A 167 -0.94 -8.00 0.37
C TYR A 167 0.59 -7.86 0.26
N TYR A 168 1.30 -7.81 1.40
CA TYR A 168 2.76 -7.63 1.40
C TYR A 168 3.53 -8.83 0.86
N ILE A 169 2.95 -10.03 0.95
CA ILE A 169 3.47 -11.22 0.28
C ILE A 169 3.22 -11.11 -1.24
N ALA A 170 1.98 -10.80 -1.63
CA ALA A 170 1.55 -10.77 -3.03
C ALA A 170 2.27 -9.69 -3.85
N VAL A 171 2.54 -8.51 -3.28
CA VAL A 171 3.16 -7.39 -4.02
C VAL A 171 4.60 -7.71 -4.45
N GLY A 172 5.42 -8.29 -3.57
CA GLY A 172 6.77 -8.71 -3.93
C GLY A 172 6.80 -9.89 -4.89
N SER A 173 5.93 -10.88 -4.65
CA SER A 173 5.76 -11.99 -5.58
C SER A 173 5.31 -11.52 -6.97
N THR A 174 4.49 -10.47 -7.03
CA THR A 174 4.07 -9.85 -8.31
C THR A 174 5.25 -9.26 -9.06
N VAL A 175 6.23 -8.62 -8.39
CA VAL A 175 7.47 -8.13 -9.03
C VAL A 175 8.27 -9.30 -9.57
N LEU A 176 8.47 -10.34 -8.75
CA LEU A 176 9.28 -11.50 -9.14
C LEU A 176 8.70 -12.26 -10.33
N CYS A 177 7.37 -12.42 -10.38
CA CYS A 177 6.66 -13.08 -11.48
C CYS A 177 6.79 -12.35 -12.83
N GLN A 178 7.28 -11.10 -12.84
CA GLN A 178 7.51 -10.34 -14.07
C GLN A 178 8.85 -10.69 -14.70
N VAL A 179 9.75 -11.37 -13.98
CA VAL A 179 11.10 -11.71 -14.41
C VAL A 179 11.11 -13.04 -15.20
N PRO A 180 11.68 -13.08 -16.41
CA PRO A 180 11.84 -14.32 -17.17
C PRO A 180 12.73 -15.36 -16.44
N THR A 181 12.40 -16.64 -16.55
CA THR A 181 13.13 -17.75 -15.87
C THR A 181 14.43 -18.20 -16.54
N ASN A 182 14.70 -17.74 -17.76
CA ASN A 182 15.86 -18.17 -18.55
C ASN A 182 17.14 -17.43 -18.15
N VAL A 183 17.54 -17.56 -16.88
CA VAL A 183 18.85 -17.11 -16.37
C VAL A 183 19.99 -18.06 -16.84
N ARG A 184 19.65 -19.15 -17.54
CA ARG A 184 20.56 -20.24 -17.93
C ARG A 184 21.37 -19.97 -19.20
N ASN A 185 21.92 -18.78 -19.36
CA ASN A 185 23.02 -18.60 -20.30
C ASN A 185 23.97 -17.58 -19.71
N GLY A 186 25.19 -18.01 -19.36
CA GLY A 186 26.27 -17.22 -18.74
C GLY A 186 26.81 -16.07 -19.60
N LYS A 187 25.94 -15.33 -20.28
CA LYS A 187 26.21 -14.00 -20.80
C LYS A 187 26.18 -13.04 -19.61
N LYS A 188 27.33 -12.41 -19.38
CA LYS A 188 27.53 -11.30 -18.44
C LYS A 188 26.33 -10.34 -18.54
N LEU A 189 25.58 -10.20 -17.45
CA LEU A 189 24.41 -9.33 -17.37
C LEU A 189 24.84 -7.91 -17.76
N SER A 190 24.35 -7.42 -18.90
CA SER A 190 24.55 -6.03 -19.30
C SER A 190 23.54 -5.18 -18.55
N VAL A 191 23.91 -4.71 -17.35
CA VAL A 191 23.13 -3.72 -16.61
C VAL A 191 23.06 -2.44 -17.44
N GLN A 192 21.91 -2.18 -18.06
CA GLN A 192 21.70 -0.97 -18.85
C GLN A 192 20.75 -0.03 -18.11
N ILE A 193 21.30 1.12 -17.70
CA ILE A 193 20.53 2.15 -17.02
C ILE A 193 19.78 2.98 -18.06
N CYS A 194 18.47 2.75 -18.18
CA CYS A 194 17.56 3.59 -18.95
C CYS A 194 17.07 4.84 -18.18
N TRP A 195 16.58 5.83 -18.94
CA TRP A 195 16.05 7.10 -18.40
C TRP A 195 14.90 6.91 -17.39
N TYR A 196 14.04 5.92 -17.62
CA TYR A 196 12.89 5.65 -16.75
C TYR A 196 13.30 5.13 -15.38
N HIS A 197 14.45 4.46 -15.24
CA HIS A 197 15.01 4.09 -13.93
C HIS A 197 15.34 5.34 -13.12
N ILE A 198 15.99 6.32 -13.75
CA ILE A 198 16.41 7.57 -13.08
C ILE A 198 15.16 8.35 -12.64
N ILE A 199 14.20 8.56 -13.54
CA ILE A 199 12.96 9.28 -13.23
C ILE A 199 12.16 8.56 -12.14
N GLY A 200 12.02 7.23 -12.24
CA GLY A 200 11.35 6.43 -11.23
C GLY A 200 12.02 6.54 -9.85
N VAL A 201 13.34 6.41 -9.77
CA VAL A 201 14.07 6.54 -8.49
C VAL A 201 13.98 7.96 -7.93
N MET A 202 14.07 9.00 -8.75
CA MET A 202 13.91 10.39 -8.29
C MET A 202 12.50 10.63 -7.71
N MET A 203 11.46 10.17 -8.40
CA MET A 203 10.08 10.27 -7.94
C MET A 203 9.85 9.46 -6.66
N TYR A 204 10.44 8.26 -6.56
CA TYR A 204 10.38 7.42 -5.37
C TYR A 204 10.95 8.13 -4.13
N ILE A 205 12.13 8.74 -4.27
CA ILE A 205 12.80 9.47 -3.19
C ILE A 205 11.94 10.66 -2.76
N TRP A 206 11.52 11.48 -3.72
CA TRP A 206 10.69 12.66 -3.45
C TRP A 206 9.38 12.30 -2.74
N ALA A 207 8.64 11.32 -3.25
CA ALA A 207 7.40 10.86 -2.64
C ALA A 207 7.63 10.24 -1.25
N SER A 208 8.69 9.45 -1.07
CA SER A 208 9.05 8.87 0.23
C SER A 208 9.38 9.93 1.29
N LEU A 209 10.07 11.00 0.90
CA LEU A 209 10.38 12.11 1.80
C LEU A 209 9.11 12.82 2.27
N HIS A 210 8.21 13.16 1.35
CA HIS A 210 6.93 13.81 1.69
C HIS A 210 6.04 12.88 2.54
N GLN A 211 6.01 11.59 2.22
CA GLN A 211 5.28 10.63 3.04
C GLN A 211 5.79 10.61 4.48
N HIS A 212 7.11 10.50 4.65
CA HIS A 212 7.75 10.48 5.96
C HIS A 212 7.45 11.76 6.76
N ARG A 213 7.60 12.93 6.12
CA ARG A 213 7.27 14.23 6.73
C ARG A 213 5.82 14.30 7.19
N CYS A 214 4.88 13.87 6.36
CA CYS A 214 3.46 13.85 6.71
C CYS A 214 3.18 12.94 7.92
N LEU A 215 3.85 11.80 8.02
CA LEU A 215 3.70 10.87 9.15
C LEU A 215 4.34 11.41 10.43
N ALA A 216 5.49 12.07 10.32
CA ALA A 216 6.13 12.76 11.43
C ALA A 216 5.21 13.87 11.98
N ILE A 217 4.64 14.72 11.11
CA ILE A 217 3.65 15.72 11.50
C ILE A 217 2.49 15.09 12.28
N LEU A 218 1.93 13.98 11.77
CA LEU A 218 0.83 13.28 12.45
C LEU A 218 1.23 12.71 13.83
N ALA A 219 2.48 12.26 13.98
CA ALA A 219 3.00 11.77 15.25
C ALA A 219 3.25 12.92 16.23
N ASP A 220 3.79 14.05 15.76
CA ASP A 220 4.14 15.21 16.58
C ASP A 220 2.91 15.90 17.15
N LEU A 221 1.75 15.83 16.47
CA LEU A 221 0.46 16.27 17.03
C LEU A 221 0.08 15.55 18.34
N ARG A 222 0.73 14.42 18.65
CA ARG A 222 0.50 13.62 19.87
C ARG A 222 1.64 13.72 20.87
N LYS A 223 2.75 14.36 20.50
CA LYS A 223 3.97 14.47 21.32
C LYS A 223 4.15 15.91 21.83
N SER A 224 4.84 16.06 22.97
CA SER A 224 5.35 17.33 23.44
C SER A 224 6.57 17.76 22.62
N ARG A 225 7.03 19.00 22.80
CA ARG A 225 8.34 19.45 22.28
C ARG A 225 9.52 18.60 22.78
N SER A 226 9.36 17.90 23.91
CA SER A 226 10.35 16.96 24.46
C SER A 226 10.17 15.52 23.97
N GLY A 227 9.28 15.27 23.01
CA GLY A 227 9.03 13.95 22.41
C GLY A 227 8.14 13.00 23.24
N LYS A 228 7.67 13.43 24.41
CA LYS A 228 6.78 12.62 25.27
C LYS A 228 5.36 12.63 24.74
N VAL A 229 4.65 11.51 24.76
CA VAL A 229 3.24 11.46 24.33
C VAL A 229 2.38 12.22 25.34
N VAL A 230 1.71 13.30 24.89
CA VAL A 230 0.89 14.18 25.75
C VAL A 230 -0.60 13.89 25.57
N SER A 231 -1.02 13.50 24.37
CA SER A 231 -2.42 13.22 24.09
C SER A 231 -2.58 12.16 23.01
N LEU A 232 -3.64 11.34 23.15
CA LEU A 232 -4.11 10.44 22.11
C LEU A 232 -5.29 11.02 21.31
N SER A 233 -5.71 12.25 21.63
CA SER A 233 -6.76 12.96 20.91
C SER A 233 -6.35 13.23 19.47
N HIS A 234 -7.34 13.38 18.59
CA HIS A 234 -7.11 13.80 17.22
C HIS A 234 -7.06 15.33 17.16
N SER A 235 -6.17 15.85 16.32
CA SER A 235 -6.03 17.27 16.00
C SER A 235 -5.96 17.43 14.49
N VAL A 236 -6.25 18.63 13.99
CA VAL A 236 -6.16 18.93 12.55
C VAL A 236 -4.68 19.14 12.18
N PRO A 237 -4.11 18.37 11.24
CA PRO A 237 -2.72 18.53 10.81
C PRO A 237 -2.54 19.75 9.91
N PHE A 238 -1.38 20.41 10.02
CA PHE A 238 -0.94 21.53 9.18
C PHE A 238 0.52 21.33 8.79
N GLY A 239 0.94 21.97 7.70
CA GLY A 239 2.28 21.83 7.12
C GLY A 239 2.38 20.77 6.01
N ASP A 240 3.39 20.95 5.15
CA ASP A 240 3.58 20.15 3.93
C ASP A 240 2.28 20.13 3.09
N TRP A 241 1.98 19.02 2.41
CA TRP A 241 0.78 18.85 1.60
C TRP A 241 -0.53 18.77 2.39
N PHE A 242 -0.51 18.83 3.73
CA PHE A 242 -1.76 18.91 4.50
C PHE A 242 -2.54 20.18 4.19
N GLU A 243 -1.90 21.25 3.71
CA GLU A 243 -2.60 22.48 3.34
C GLU A 243 -3.55 22.28 2.16
N SER A 244 -3.28 21.34 1.25
CA SER A 244 -4.13 21.09 0.09
C SER A 244 -5.07 19.90 0.29
N VAL A 245 -4.62 18.86 0.99
CA VAL A 245 -5.37 17.60 1.13
C VAL A 245 -5.36 17.07 2.56
N SER A 246 -6.36 16.24 2.87
CA SER A 246 -6.56 15.70 4.22
C SER A 246 -5.61 14.54 4.53
N CYS A 247 -5.27 13.77 3.50
CA CYS A 247 -4.44 12.56 3.61
C CYS A 247 -3.27 12.58 2.60
N PRO A 248 -2.36 13.55 2.70
CA PRO A 248 -1.22 13.67 1.78
C PRO A 248 -0.27 12.47 1.83
N HIS A 249 -0.12 11.83 2.99
CA HIS A 249 0.68 10.60 3.15
C HIS A 249 0.16 9.42 2.30
N TYR A 250 -1.16 9.38 2.04
CA TYR A 250 -1.74 8.41 1.11
C TYR A 250 -1.46 8.80 -0.34
N PHE A 251 -1.46 10.09 -0.67
CA PHE A 251 -1.13 10.56 -2.01
C PHE A 251 0.35 10.28 -2.31
N ALA A 252 1.24 10.56 -1.36
CA ALA A 252 2.63 10.19 -1.44
C ALA A 252 2.84 8.67 -1.61
N GLU A 253 2.06 7.83 -0.92
CA GLU A 253 2.07 6.38 -1.14
C GLU A 253 1.73 6.04 -2.59
N LEU A 254 0.66 6.61 -3.16
CA LEU A 254 0.31 6.39 -4.56
C LEU A 254 1.48 6.74 -5.50
N LEU A 255 2.15 7.86 -5.26
CA LEU A 255 3.31 8.28 -6.07
C LEU A 255 4.51 7.33 -5.93
N ILE A 256 4.70 6.70 -4.78
CA ILE A 256 5.70 5.63 -4.61
C ILE A 256 5.39 4.44 -5.54
N TYR A 257 4.13 4.00 -5.65
CA TYR A 257 3.78 2.89 -6.54
C TYR A 257 3.85 3.28 -8.02
N VAL A 258 3.45 4.51 -8.37
CA VAL A 258 3.64 5.07 -9.72
C VAL A 258 5.12 5.13 -10.09
N SER A 259 6.00 5.51 -9.14
CA SER A 259 7.43 5.54 -9.38
C SER A 259 8.00 4.17 -9.76
N MET A 260 7.53 3.11 -9.09
CA MET A 260 7.89 1.72 -9.43
C MET A 260 7.32 1.30 -10.80
N ALA A 261 6.15 1.80 -11.19
CA ALA A 261 5.59 1.58 -12.54
C ALA A 261 6.50 2.18 -13.63
N ILE A 262 7.02 3.39 -13.36
CA ILE A 262 7.97 4.06 -14.25
C ILE A 262 9.27 3.26 -14.30
N THR A 263 9.80 2.81 -13.15
CA THR A 263 11.00 1.98 -13.08
C THR A 263 10.86 0.66 -13.85
N LEU A 264 9.66 0.10 -13.96
CA LEU A 264 9.35 -1.08 -14.80
C LEU A 264 9.11 -0.75 -16.29
N GLY A 265 9.47 0.45 -16.74
CA GLY A 265 9.37 0.87 -18.14
C GLY A 265 7.98 1.38 -18.57
N ILE A 266 7.10 1.76 -17.63
CA ILE A 266 5.74 2.33 -17.86
C ILE A 266 4.76 1.40 -18.57
N HIS A 267 5.19 0.46 -19.40
CA HIS A 267 4.30 -0.44 -20.16
C HIS A 267 3.88 -1.69 -19.38
N ASN A 268 4.29 -1.81 -18.12
CA ASN A 268 3.98 -2.97 -17.29
C ASN A 268 2.52 -2.95 -16.81
N ALA A 269 1.63 -3.58 -17.59
CA ALA A 269 0.21 -3.61 -17.32
C ALA A 269 -0.14 -4.23 -15.95
N THR A 270 0.57 -5.28 -15.54
CA THR A 270 0.31 -5.94 -14.24
C THR A 270 0.60 -5.00 -13.08
N TRP A 271 1.71 -4.25 -13.14
CA TRP A 271 2.03 -3.29 -12.11
C TRP A 271 1.06 -2.09 -12.10
N TRP A 272 0.55 -1.65 -13.25
CA TRP A 272 -0.53 -0.65 -13.27
C TRP A 272 -1.81 -1.14 -12.60
N CYS A 273 -2.13 -2.43 -12.66
CA CYS A 273 -3.23 -2.99 -11.86
C CYS A 273 -2.97 -2.85 -10.35
N VAL A 274 -1.72 -3.02 -9.89
CA VAL A 274 -1.32 -2.75 -8.49
C VAL A 274 -1.51 -1.27 -8.17
N VAL A 275 -1.07 -0.36 -9.04
CA VAL A 275 -1.25 1.09 -8.87
C VAL A 275 -2.73 1.46 -8.76
N MET A 276 -3.59 0.91 -9.62
CA MET A 276 -5.04 1.14 -9.56
C MET A 276 -5.66 0.65 -8.24
N TYR A 277 -5.23 -0.52 -7.76
CA TYR A 277 -5.64 -1.02 -6.45
C TYR A 277 -5.22 -0.05 -5.34
N VAL A 278 -3.96 0.41 -5.33
CA VAL A 278 -3.47 1.37 -4.33
C VAL A 278 -4.25 2.68 -4.41
N LEU A 279 -4.51 3.19 -5.61
CA LEU A 279 -5.30 4.40 -5.84
C LEU A 279 -6.67 4.31 -5.16
N PHE A 280 -7.44 3.25 -5.44
CA PHE A 280 -8.81 3.16 -4.92
C PHE A 280 -8.87 2.80 -3.44
N ASN A 281 -7.96 1.94 -2.95
CA ASN A 281 -7.85 1.66 -1.52
C ASN A 281 -7.51 2.93 -0.73
N GLN A 282 -6.52 3.70 -1.18
CA GLN A 282 -6.13 4.96 -0.54
C GLN A 282 -7.19 6.04 -0.67
N ALA A 283 -7.87 6.14 -1.82
CA ALA A 283 -8.98 7.07 -2.01
C ALA A 283 -10.13 6.80 -1.03
N LEU A 284 -10.51 5.53 -0.86
CA LEU A 284 -11.54 5.12 0.10
C LEU A 284 -11.16 5.52 1.53
N ALA A 285 -9.94 5.18 1.96
CA ALA A 285 -9.45 5.54 3.28
C ALA A 285 -9.36 7.07 3.48
N ALA A 286 -8.95 7.81 2.44
CA ALA A 286 -8.82 9.25 2.46
C ALA A 286 -10.18 9.96 2.61
N VAL A 287 -11.20 9.52 1.87
CA VAL A 287 -12.55 10.09 1.96
C VAL A 287 -13.14 9.89 3.35
N LEU A 288 -13.02 8.69 3.93
CA LEU A 288 -13.50 8.43 5.29
C LEU A 288 -12.77 9.28 6.34
N CYS A 289 -11.47 9.48 6.15
CA CYS A 289 -10.66 10.34 7.00
C CYS A 289 -11.05 11.82 6.85
N HIS A 290 -11.37 12.26 5.63
CA HIS A 290 -11.84 13.61 5.35
C HIS A 290 -13.20 13.89 6.01
N GLU A 291 -14.18 12.99 5.84
CA GLU A 291 -15.49 13.06 6.50
C GLU A 291 -15.35 13.12 8.02
N PHE A 292 -14.42 12.31 8.57
CA PHE A 292 -14.12 12.35 10.00
C PHE A 292 -13.66 13.75 10.42
N TYR A 293 -12.74 14.39 9.70
CA TYR A 293 -12.27 15.72 10.07
C TYR A 293 -13.38 16.78 9.95
N GLN A 294 -14.13 16.77 8.84
CA GLN A 294 -15.24 17.71 8.63
C GLN A 294 -16.31 17.61 9.72
N LYS A 295 -16.62 16.39 10.19
CA LYS A 295 -17.64 16.16 11.21
C LYS A 295 -17.18 16.54 12.62
N ASN A 296 -15.91 16.31 12.95
CA ASN A 296 -15.42 16.41 14.33
C ASN A 296 -14.71 17.74 14.64
N PHE A 297 -14.34 18.53 13.63
CA PHE A 297 -13.62 19.78 13.82
C PHE A 297 -14.30 20.93 13.07
N SER A 298 -14.95 21.83 13.82
CA SER A 298 -15.58 23.04 13.25
C SER A 298 -14.57 23.98 12.58
N SER A 299 -13.31 23.99 13.05
CA SER A 299 -12.21 24.77 12.49
C SER A 299 -11.52 24.11 11.28
N TYR A 300 -12.04 22.97 10.79
CA TYR A 300 -11.40 22.26 9.68
C TYR A 300 -11.42 23.09 8.38
N PRO A 301 -10.27 23.24 7.67
CA PRO A 301 -10.22 24.04 6.45
C PRO A 301 -11.10 23.46 5.33
N LYS A 302 -12.14 24.21 4.93
CA LYS A 302 -13.14 23.77 3.94
C LYS A 302 -12.61 23.60 2.52
N HIS A 303 -11.50 24.24 2.18
CA HIS A 303 -10.89 24.17 0.85
C HIS A 303 -10.08 22.88 0.63
N ARG A 304 -9.71 22.17 1.70
CA ARG A 304 -8.91 20.93 1.58
C ARG A 304 -9.70 19.85 0.87
N LYS A 305 -9.02 19.13 -0.03
CA LYS A 305 -9.57 17.93 -0.67
C LYS A 305 -9.27 16.68 0.17
N ALA A 306 -9.91 15.56 -0.15
CA ALA A 306 -9.70 14.33 0.62
C ALA A 306 -8.33 13.70 0.34
N PHE A 307 -7.96 13.58 -0.93
CA PHE A 307 -6.87 12.71 -1.39
C PHE A 307 -5.96 13.36 -2.44
N ILE A 308 -6.50 13.73 -3.60
CA ILE A 308 -5.75 14.33 -4.70
C ILE A 308 -5.92 15.86 -4.62
N PRO A 309 -4.83 16.64 -4.67
CA PRO A 309 -4.94 18.09 -4.68
C PRO A 309 -5.82 18.58 -5.84
N LEU A 310 -6.66 19.59 -5.57
CA LEU A 310 -7.53 20.25 -6.55
C LEU A 310 -8.67 19.39 -7.16
N VAL A 311 -8.82 18.13 -6.76
CA VAL A 311 -9.90 17.21 -7.19
C VAL A 311 -10.80 16.89 -6.01
#